data_AF-A0A6B2G9Z0-F1
#
_entry.id   AF-A0A6B2G9Z0-F1
#
_cell.length_a   1.000
_cell.length_b   1.000
_cell.length_c   1.000
_cell.angle_alpha   90.00
_cell.angle_beta   90.00
_cell.angle_gamma   90.00
#
_symmetry.space_group_name_H-M   'P 1'
#
loop_
_entity.id
_entity.type
_entity.pdbx_description
1 polymer ?
#
loop_
_entity_poly.entity_id
_entity_poly.type
_entity_poly.pdbx_seq_one_letter_code
_entity_poly.pdbx_strand_id
1 'polypeptide(L)'
;KKLSSDLTLSQCIQIIGYLKRASGLSQIDTKVLFLKCRSICVDSYFANISIDEESNRILVLNNIMRIHVVASISYYLALFNGGKSIVFMQKSESDSALFSWIQNYLEIYLQMLKDLLSEQSKSISKNDFAQLIESFAQVSLCFTSFDRLNIDMQGSIELIFYHTIVNFYTQYLENVQNDFKIEIASF
;
A
#
# COMPACT_ATOMS: atom_id res chain seq x y z
N LYS A 1 -14.35 18.44 9.13
CA LYS A 1 -14.66 18.51 7.67
C LYS A 1 -13.46 18.89 6.79
N LYS A 2 -12.56 19.81 7.17
CA LYS A 2 -11.40 20.19 6.31
C LYS A 2 -10.18 19.27 6.40
N LEU A 3 -10.05 18.44 7.44
CA LEU A 3 -8.90 17.54 7.64
C LEU A 3 -8.98 16.21 6.86
N SER A 4 -10.13 15.91 6.25
CA SER A 4 -10.42 14.63 5.58
C SER A 4 -10.36 14.72 4.04
N SER A 5 -10.03 15.88 3.47
CA SER A 5 -9.84 16.08 2.02
C SER A 5 -8.36 15.96 1.63
N ASP A 6 -8.07 15.86 0.32
CA ASP A 6 -6.71 15.99 -0.22
C ASP A 6 -6.09 17.32 0.22
N LEU A 7 -5.28 17.27 1.27
CA LEU A 7 -4.66 18.44 1.89
C LEU A 7 -3.23 18.56 1.41
N THR A 8 -2.93 19.73 0.86
CA THR A 8 -1.55 20.13 0.59
C THR A 8 -0.78 20.34 1.90
N LEU A 9 0.55 20.20 1.85
CA LEU A 9 1.42 20.47 3.00
C LEU A 9 1.17 21.85 3.61
N SER A 10 0.96 22.88 2.78
CA SER A 10 0.69 24.25 3.23
C SER A 10 -0.60 24.33 4.07
N GLN A 11 -1.65 23.63 3.66
CA GLN A 11 -2.90 23.56 4.42
C GLN A 11 -2.72 22.78 5.72
N CYS A 12 -1.95 21.68 5.71
CA CYS A 12 -1.60 20.94 6.92
C CYS A 12 -0.85 21.81 7.94
N ILE A 13 0.14 22.60 7.50
CA ILE A 13 0.89 23.55 8.34
C ILE A 13 -0.06 24.58 8.94
N GLN A 14 -0.95 25.18 8.14
CA GLN A 14 -1.91 26.17 8.62
C GLN A 14 -2.83 25.59 9.69
N ILE A 15 -3.43 24.43 9.44
CA ILE A 15 -4.36 23.78 10.36
C ILE A 15 -3.65 23.41 11.67
N ILE A 16 -2.46 22.81 11.61
CA ILE A 16 -1.67 22.49 12.80
C ILE A 16 -1.28 23.75 13.56
N GLY A 17 -0.90 24.81 12.86
CA GLY A 17 -0.60 26.12 13.46
C GLY A 17 -1.80 26.72 14.18
N TYR A 18 -3.01 26.58 13.63
CA TYR A 18 -4.25 26.98 14.30
C TYR A 18 -4.54 26.10 15.52
N LEU A 19 -4.44 24.77 15.40
CA LEU A 19 -4.68 23.86 16.51
C LEU A 19 -3.73 24.14 17.68
N LYS A 20 -2.43 24.28 17.43
CA LYS A 20 -1.45 24.62 18.47
C LYS A 20 -1.79 25.92 19.22
N ARG A 21 -2.28 26.95 18.51
CA ARG A 21 -2.64 28.24 19.11
C ARG A 21 -3.99 28.23 19.82
N ALA A 22 -4.96 27.48 19.31
CA ALA A 22 -6.35 27.54 19.78
C ALA A 22 -6.67 26.50 20.87
N SER A 23 -5.96 25.37 20.92
CA SER A 23 -6.38 24.20 21.72
C SER A 23 -5.43 23.78 22.84
N GLY A 24 -4.27 24.43 22.99
CA GLY A 24 -3.30 24.08 24.03
C GLY A 24 -2.75 22.64 23.93
N LEU A 25 -2.96 21.96 22.80
CA LEU A 25 -2.56 20.57 22.59
C LEU A 25 -1.04 20.41 22.69
N SER A 26 -0.63 19.31 23.31
CA SER A 26 0.78 18.93 23.31
C SER A 26 1.26 18.59 21.90
N GLN A 27 2.58 18.54 21.71
CA GLN A 27 3.16 18.11 20.44
C GLN A 27 2.77 16.66 20.10
N ILE A 28 2.64 15.80 21.11
CA ILE A 28 2.27 14.39 20.95
C ILE A 28 0.81 14.29 20.48
N ASP A 29 -0.11 15.02 21.12
CA ASP A 29 -1.52 15.01 20.73
C ASP A 29 -1.71 15.51 19.30
N THR A 30 -0.93 16.53 18.91
CA THR A 30 -0.96 17.07 17.56
C THR A 30 -0.46 16.05 16.53
N LYS A 31 0.62 15.32 16.83
CA LYS A 31 1.14 14.22 15.99
C LYS A 31 0.09 13.11 15.81
N VAL A 32 -0.52 12.65 16.90
CA VAL A 32 -1.54 11.60 16.88
C VAL A 32 -2.79 12.05 16.13
N LEU A 33 -3.26 13.28 16.36
CA LEU A 33 -4.42 13.84 15.66
C LEU A 33 -4.17 13.94 14.15
N PHE A 34 -2.97 14.36 13.74
CA PHE A 34 -2.58 14.38 12.33
C PHE A 34 -2.69 12.97 11.71
N LEU A 35 -2.10 11.95 12.34
CA LEU A 35 -2.15 10.57 11.85
C LEU A 35 -3.57 10.02 11.81
N LYS A 36 -4.41 10.32 12.81
CA LYS A 36 -5.84 9.95 12.79
C LYS A 36 -6.58 10.57 11.60
N CYS A 37 -6.37 11.85 11.34
CA CYS A 37 -7.01 12.52 10.20
C CYS A 37 -6.52 11.99 8.85
N ARG A 38 -5.22 11.72 8.72
CA ARG A 38 -4.67 11.08 7.53
C ARG A 38 -5.23 9.67 7.36
N SER A 39 -5.47 8.95 8.44
CA SER A 39 -6.07 7.60 8.37
C SER A 39 -7.45 7.63 7.74
N ILE A 40 -8.36 8.47 8.25
CA ILE A 40 -9.71 8.62 7.69
C ILE A 40 -9.69 8.90 6.18
N CYS A 41 -8.75 9.73 5.73
CA CYS A 41 -8.58 10.08 4.32
C CYS A 41 -8.04 8.89 3.51
N VAL A 42 -6.95 8.26 3.98
CA VAL A 42 -6.33 7.11 3.31
C VAL A 42 -7.29 5.91 3.24
N ASP A 43 -7.97 5.59 4.34
CA ASP A 43 -8.98 4.53 4.42
C ASP A 43 -10.10 4.74 3.41
N SER A 44 -10.50 5.99 3.15
CA SER A 44 -11.52 6.29 2.15
C SER A 44 -11.08 5.94 0.72
N TYR A 45 -9.79 6.10 0.39
CA TYR A 45 -9.27 5.67 -0.92
C TYR A 45 -9.22 4.15 -1.03
N PHE A 46 -8.79 3.47 0.04
CA PHE A 46 -8.76 2.00 0.07
C PHE A 46 -10.17 1.39 -0.06
N ALA A 47 -11.17 1.96 0.61
CA ALA A 47 -12.56 1.50 0.53
C ALA A 47 -13.14 1.58 -0.89
N ASN A 48 -12.66 2.54 -1.70
CA ASN A 48 -13.14 2.76 -3.07
C ASN A 48 -12.48 1.84 -4.12
N ILE A 49 -11.54 0.95 -3.75
CA ILE A 49 -10.84 0.03 -4.69
C ILE A 49 -11.80 -1.04 -5.31
N SER A 50 -13.09 -1.01 -5.01
CA SER A 50 -14.04 -2.07 -5.36
C SER A 50 -15.16 -1.70 -6.32
N ILE A 51 -15.30 -0.44 -6.75
CA ILE A 51 -16.60 0.04 -7.25
C ILE A 51 -16.72 0.10 -8.79
N ASP A 52 -15.70 0.48 -9.57
CA ASP A 52 -15.97 0.91 -10.95
C ASP A 52 -15.08 0.36 -12.08
N GLU A 53 -13.94 -0.30 -11.84
CA GLU A 53 -13.04 -0.66 -12.96
C GLU A 53 -12.53 -2.11 -12.90
N GLU A 54 -13.00 -2.95 -13.84
CA GLU A 54 -12.38 -4.23 -14.23
C GLU A 54 -10.91 -4.05 -14.68
N SER A 55 -10.49 -2.81 -14.94
CA SER A 55 -9.14 -2.49 -15.43
C SER A 55 -8.23 -2.01 -14.28
N ASN A 56 -7.27 -2.87 -13.93
CA ASN A 56 -6.02 -2.50 -13.22
C ASN A 56 -6.13 -2.06 -11.74
N ARG A 57 -6.89 -2.79 -10.91
CA ARG A 57 -6.99 -2.57 -9.45
C ARG A 57 -5.64 -2.53 -8.71
N ILE A 58 -4.63 -3.27 -9.19
CA ILE A 58 -3.26 -3.22 -8.64
C ILE A 58 -2.62 -1.85 -8.86
N LEU A 59 -2.83 -1.23 -10.03
CA LEU A 59 -2.36 0.12 -10.30
C LEU A 59 -3.01 1.15 -9.35
N VAL A 60 -4.32 1.03 -9.11
CA VAL A 60 -5.03 1.90 -8.16
C VAL A 60 -4.46 1.74 -6.74
N LEU A 61 -4.27 0.49 -6.29
CA LEU A 61 -3.66 0.17 -5.01
C LEU A 61 -2.25 0.78 -4.87
N ASN A 62 -1.42 0.66 -5.92
CA ASN A 62 -0.08 1.25 -5.99
C ASN A 62 -0.13 2.79 -5.92
N ASN A 63 -1.07 3.41 -6.63
CA ASN A 63 -1.23 4.86 -6.63
C ASN A 63 -1.60 5.39 -5.25
N ILE A 64 -2.45 4.67 -4.50
CA ILE A 64 -2.82 5.08 -3.14
C ILE A 64 -1.60 5.11 -2.21
N MET A 65 -0.74 4.10 -2.29
CA MET A 65 0.50 4.08 -1.53
C MET A 65 1.42 5.24 -1.90
N ARG A 66 1.67 5.43 -3.20
CA ARG A 66 2.62 6.44 -3.70
C ARG A 66 2.14 7.87 -3.49
N ILE A 67 0.84 8.12 -3.65
CA ILE A 67 0.28 9.47 -3.63
C ILE A 67 -0.12 9.84 -2.22
N HIS A 68 -0.87 8.98 -1.53
CA HIS A 68 -1.48 9.35 -0.25
C HIS A 68 -0.66 8.90 0.95
N VAL A 69 -0.12 7.67 0.96
CA VAL A 69 0.67 7.17 2.11
C VAL A 69 2.04 7.86 2.18
N VAL A 70 2.82 7.86 1.09
CA VAL A 70 4.14 8.53 1.04
C VAL A 70 4.02 10.04 1.34
N ALA A 71 2.98 10.71 0.83
CA ALA A 71 2.76 12.13 1.14
C ALA A 71 2.45 12.34 2.63
N SER A 72 1.62 11.49 3.24
CA SER A 72 1.31 11.56 4.68
C SER A 72 2.57 11.46 5.53
N ILE A 73 3.44 10.52 5.20
CA ILE A 73 4.73 10.32 5.87
C ILE A 73 5.60 11.56 5.66
N SER A 74 5.76 12.01 4.43
CA SER A 74 6.59 13.17 4.09
C SER A 74 6.12 14.44 4.81
N TYR A 75 4.81 14.66 4.89
CA TYR A 75 4.22 15.78 5.60
C TYR A 75 4.45 15.67 7.11
N TYR A 76 4.28 14.49 7.68
CA TYR A 76 4.60 14.25 9.09
C TYR A 76 6.06 14.59 9.40
N LEU A 77 7.00 14.09 8.58
CA LEU A 77 8.43 14.37 8.74
C LEU A 77 8.74 15.86 8.64
N ALA A 78 8.17 16.56 7.65
CA ALA A 78 8.35 18.00 7.48
C ALA A 78 7.80 18.80 8.67
N LEU A 79 6.64 18.42 9.19
CA LEU A 79 5.94 19.13 10.25
C LEU A 79 6.53 18.91 11.64
N PHE A 80 7.01 17.70 11.92
CA PHE A 80 7.35 17.28 13.28
C PHE A 80 8.79 16.82 13.47
N ASN A 81 9.53 16.53 12.39
CA ASN A 81 10.90 16.02 12.45
C ASN A 81 11.91 16.86 11.65
N GLY A 82 11.55 18.08 11.26
CA GLY A 82 12.41 18.98 10.47
C GLY A 82 12.79 18.41 9.10
N GLY A 83 11.96 17.51 8.54
CA GLY A 83 12.21 16.86 7.25
C GLY A 83 13.28 15.76 7.28
N LYS A 84 13.80 15.37 8.46
CA LYS A 84 14.78 14.28 8.57
C LYS A 84 14.12 12.94 8.27
N SER A 85 14.86 12.05 7.61
CA SER A 85 14.41 10.69 7.26
C SER A 85 14.01 9.88 8.50
N ILE A 86 13.15 8.87 8.28
CA ILE A 86 12.64 7.95 9.31
C ILE A 86 13.79 7.29 10.10
N VAL A 87 14.91 6.99 9.44
CA VAL A 87 16.10 6.37 10.07
C VAL A 87 16.69 7.24 11.19
N PHE A 88 16.51 8.56 11.12
CA PHE A 88 17.00 9.51 12.11
C PHE A 88 15.97 9.82 13.21
N MET A 89 14.80 9.19 13.19
CA MET A 89 13.85 9.31 14.29
C MET A 89 14.39 8.62 15.54
N GLN A 90 14.41 9.36 16.65
CA GLN A 90 14.76 8.79 17.95
C GLN A 90 13.61 7.89 18.41
N LYS A 91 13.89 6.86 19.22
CA LYS A 91 12.87 5.95 19.79
C LYS A 91 12.02 6.65 20.87
N SER A 92 11.36 7.75 20.53
CA SER A 92 10.36 8.39 21.39
C SER A 92 8.99 7.74 21.16
N GLU A 93 8.12 7.72 22.18
CA GLU A 93 6.73 7.20 22.06
C GLU A 93 5.94 7.88 20.92
N SER A 94 6.28 9.13 20.62
CA SER A 94 5.62 9.88 19.55
C SER A 94 6.07 9.45 18.15
N ASP A 95 7.26 8.87 18.04
CA ASP A 95 7.78 8.36 16.77
C ASP A 95 7.31 6.91 16.54
N SER A 96 7.08 6.14 17.60
CA SER A 96 6.43 4.82 17.49
C SER A 96 5.00 4.89 16.92
N ALA A 97 4.30 6.01 17.11
CA ALA A 97 2.98 6.21 16.49
C ALA A 97 3.06 6.30 14.95
N LEU A 98 4.06 6.99 14.40
CA LEU A 98 4.26 7.02 12.95
C LEU A 98 4.65 5.63 12.43
N PHE A 99 5.57 4.94 13.10
CA PHE A 99 5.96 3.59 12.69
C PHE A 99 4.76 2.64 12.68
N SER A 100 3.94 2.66 13.73
CA SER A 100 2.72 1.83 13.80
C SER A 100 1.74 2.18 12.69
N TRP A 101 1.57 3.48 12.39
CA TRP A 101 0.74 3.94 11.28
C TRP A 101 1.25 3.41 9.94
N ILE A 102 2.56 3.51 9.67
CA ILE A 102 3.18 3.01 8.44
C ILE A 102 2.99 1.50 8.31
N GLN A 103 3.31 0.74 9.38
CA GLN A 103 3.17 -0.72 9.38
C GLN A 103 1.73 -1.14 9.08
N ASN A 104 0.73 -0.49 9.67
CA ASN A 104 -0.68 -0.76 9.39
C ASN A 104 -1.02 -0.65 7.89
N TYR A 105 -0.57 0.40 7.20
CA TYR A 105 -0.85 0.53 5.76
C TYR A 105 -0.02 -0.40 4.88
N LEU A 106 1.18 -0.76 5.30
CA LEU A 106 1.97 -1.79 4.63
C LEU A 106 1.26 -3.16 4.73
N GLU A 107 0.77 -3.53 5.91
CA GLU A 107 0.01 -4.75 6.12
C GLU A 107 -1.28 -4.79 5.30
N ILE A 108 -2.07 -3.70 5.32
CA ILE A 108 -3.28 -3.55 4.48
C ILE A 108 -2.92 -3.74 2.99
N TYR A 109 -1.88 -3.04 2.52
CA TYR A 109 -1.44 -3.16 1.14
C TYR A 109 -1.04 -4.58 0.78
N LEU A 110 -0.23 -5.25 1.61
CA LEU A 110 0.23 -6.61 1.34
C LEU A 110 -0.93 -7.60 1.30
N GLN A 111 -1.92 -7.45 2.20
CA GLN A 111 -3.10 -8.30 2.20
C GLN A 111 -3.93 -8.10 0.94
N MET A 112 -4.22 -6.85 0.57
CA MET A 112 -4.98 -6.55 -0.66
C MET A 112 -4.24 -7.01 -1.92
N LEU A 113 -2.91 -6.86 -1.97
CA LEU A 113 -2.10 -7.34 -3.09
C LEU A 113 -2.21 -8.86 -3.22
N LYS A 114 -2.11 -9.61 -2.11
CA LYS A 114 -2.30 -11.08 -2.13
C LYS A 114 -3.67 -11.46 -2.66
N ASP A 115 -4.73 -10.77 -2.22
CA ASP A 115 -6.10 -11.07 -2.62
C ASP A 115 -6.29 -10.79 -4.12
N LEU A 116 -5.79 -9.65 -4.62
CA LEU A 116 -5.84 -9.29 -6.05
C LEU A 116 -5.06 -10.27 -6.93
N LEU A 117 -3.88 -10.69 -6.52
CA LEU A 117 -3.07 -11.68 -7.24
C LEU A 117 -3.74 -13.07 -7.22
N SER A 118 -4.38 -13.42 -6.11
CA SER A 118 -5.16 -14.66 -5.99
C SER A 118 -6.41 -14.65 -6.86
N GLU A 119 -7.03 -13.49 -7.08
CA GLU A 119 -8.13 -13.33 -8.03
C GLU A 119 -7.66 -13.45 -9.48
N GLN A 120 -6.55 -12.80 -9.84
CA GLN A 120 -5.96 -12.89 -11.17
C GLN A 120 -5.57 -14.32 -11.56
N SER A 121 -5.04 -15.10 -10.61
CA SER A 121 -4.63 -16.49 -10.83
C SER A 121 -5.77 -17.50 -10.97
N LYS A 122 -7.03 -17.13 -10.69
CA LYS A 122 -8.19 -18.04 -10.87
C LYS A 122 -8.59 -18.25 -12.33
N SER A 123 -8.26 -17.31 -13.22
CA SER A 123 -8.39 -17.49 -14.66
C SER A 123 -7.05 -18.00 -15.17
N ILE A 124 -7.00 -19.25 -15.64
CA ILE A 124 -5.75 -19.89 -16.07
C ILE A 124 -5.72 -19.94 -17.59
N SER A 125 -5.15 -18.91 -18.20
CA SER A 125 -4.79 -18.81 -19.60
C SER A 125 -3.32 -18.37 -19.74
N LYS A 126 -2.72 -18.58 -20.91
CA LYS A 126 -1.33 -18.14 -21.18
C LYS A 126 -1.13 -16.62 -21.05
N ASN A 127 -2.18 -15.83 -21.24
CA ASN A 127 -2.11 -14.38 -21.11
C ASN A 127 -1.98 -13.93 -19.64
N ASP A 128 -2.40 -14.77 -18.69
CA ASP A 128 -2.44 -14.42 -17.26
C ASP A 128 -1.03 -14.42 -16.63
N PHE A 129 -0.08 -15.18 -17.17
CA PHE A 129 1.31 -15.13 -16.71
C PHE A 129 2.03 -13.84 -17.09
N ALA A 130 1.79 -13.33 -18.31
CA ALA A 130 2.34 -12.04 -18.74
C ALA A 130 1.80 -10.89 -17.86
N GLN A 131 0.50 -10.94 -17.54
CA GLN A 131 -0.14 -9.99 -16.64
C GLN A 131 0.41 -10.06 -15.20
N LEU A 132 0.77 -11.26 -14.71
CA LEU A 132 1.42 -11.43 -13.41
C LEU A 132 2.81 -10.78 -13.38
N ILE A 133 3.61 -10.96 -14.43
CA ILE A 133 4.92 -10.30 -14.56
C ILE A 133 4.76 -8.77 -14.60
N GLU A 134 3.77 -8.27 -15.36
CA GLU A 134 3.50 -6.84 -15.42
C GLU A 134 3.11 -6.30 -14.03
N SER A 135 2.25 -7.02 -13.31
CA SER A 135 1.85 -6.68 -11.94
C SER A 135 3.05 -6.63 -11.00
N PHE A 136 4.00 -7.57 -11.13
CA PHE A 136 5.26 -7.53 -10.37
C PHE A 136 6.07 -6.26 -10.66
N ALA A 137 6.25 -5.93 -11.93
CA ALA A 137 6.98 -4.74 -12.33
C ALA A 137 6.33 -3.45 -11.78
N GLN A 138 4.98 -3.35 -11.85
CA GLN A 138 4.24 -2.21 -11.32
C GLN A 138 4.38 -2.08 -9.79
N VAL A 139 4.27 -3.19 -9.06
CA VAL A 139 4.46 -3.22 -7.60
C VAL A 139 5.90 -2.85 -7.23
N SER A 140 6.89 -3.43 -7.89
CA SER A 140 8.30 -3.10 -7.66
C SER A 140 8.58 -1.60 -7.87
N LEU A 141 8.07 -1.04 -8.98
CA LEU A 141 8.17 0.39 -9.25
C LEU A 141 7.48 1.25 -8.18
N CYS A 142 6.36 0.80 -7.62
CA CYS A 142 5.68 1.49 -6.53
C CYS A 142 6.60 1.68 -5.31
N PHE A 143 7.32 0.64 -4.91
CA PHE A 143 8.16 0.69 -3.71
C PHE A 143 9.46 1.47 -3.88
N THR A 144 9.91 1.75 -5.09
CA THR A 144 11.01 2.74 -5.30
C THR A 144 10.69 4.13 -4.73
N SER A 145 9.41 4.48 -4.59
CA SER A 145 9.01 5.72 -3.94
C SER A 145 9.22 5.73 -2.42
N PHE A 146 9.31 4.54 -1.82
CA PHE A 146 9.55 4.32 -0.39
C PHE A 146 11.04 4.24 -0.05
N ASP A 147 11.93 4.05 -1.04
CA ASP A 147 13.39 4.08 -0.84
C ASP A 147 13.86 5.39 -0.19
N ARG A 148 13.24 6.52 -0.58
CA ARG A 148 13.53 7.85 0.01
C ARG A 148 13.18 7.92 1.49
N LEU A 149 12.29 7.04 1.95
CA LEU A 149 11.86 6.91 3.33
C LEU A 149 12.64 5.81 4.08
N ASN A 150 13.56 5.10 3.40
CA ASN A 150 14.29 3.93 3.90
C ASN A 150 13.35 2.84 4.44
N ILE A 151 12.22 2.63 3.79
CA ILE A 151 11.30 1.54 4.08
C ILE A 151 11.54 0.47 3.02
N ASP A 152 12.21 -0.61 3.40
CA ASP A 152 12.44 -1.76 2.53
C ASP A 152 11.30 -2.78 2.67
N MET A 153 10.65 -3.07 1.55
CA MET A 153 9.56 -4.05 1.45
C MET A 153 9.83 -5.10 0.37
N GLN A 154 11.00 -5.06 -0.25
CA GLN A 154 11.30 -5.88 -1.41
C GLN A 154 11.16 -7.37 -1.08
N GLY A 155 11.71 -7.82 0.04
CA GLY A 155 11.60 -9.22 0.48
C GLY A 155 10.16 -9.70 0.69
N SER A 156 9.28 -8.86 1.24
CA SER A 156 7.87 -9.21 1.45
C SER A 156 7.11 -9.33 0.13
N ILE A 157 7.40 -8.45 -0.83
CA ILE A 157 6.78 -8.46 -2.17
C ILE A 157 7.24 -9.69 -2.94
N GLU A 158 8.56 -9.93 -2.98
CA GLU A 158 9.14 -11.09 -3.65
C GLU A 158 8.55 -12.40 -3.15
N LEU A 159 8.36 -12.54 -1.83
CA LEU A 159 7.72 -13.71 -1.23
C LEU A 159 6.27 -13.90 -1.71
N ILE A 160 5.49 -12.83 -1.80
CA ILE A 160 4.09 -12.89 -2.27
C ILE A 160 4.03 -13.35 -3.73
N PHE A 161 4.87 -12.76 -4.60
CA PHE A 161 4.92 -13.13 -6.00
C PHE A 161 5.44 -14.55 -6.20
N TYR A 162 6.45 -14.96 -5.43
CA TYR A 162 6.95 -16.34 -5.44
C TYR A 162 5.81 -17.34 -5.17
N HIS A 163 5.05 -17.15 -4.09
CA HIS A 163 3.92 -18.02 -3.77
C HIS A 163 2.82 -17.99 -4.84
N THR A 164 2.53 -16.81 -5.39
CA THR A 164 1.54 -16.65 -6.46
C THR A 164 1.95 -17.41 -7.71
N ILE A 165 3.21 -17.28 -8.15
CA ILE A 165 3.76 -17.97 -9.32
C ILE A 165 3.73 -19.48 -9.12
N VAL A 166 4.17 -19.97 -7.95
CA VAL A 166 4.16 -21.41 -7.65
C VAL A 166 2.73 -21.95 -7.74
N ASN A 167 1.76 -21.30 -7.09
CA ASN A 167 0.37 -21.73 -7.12
C ASN A 167 -0.21 -21.73 -8.55
N PHE A 168 0.07 -20.69 -9.33
CA PHE A 168 -0.35 -20.60 -10.73
C PHE A 168 0.16 -21.78 -11.55
N TYR A 169 1.46 -22.09 -11.47
CA TYR A 169 2.04 -23.21 -12.21
C TYR A 169 1.52 -24.56 -11.74
N THR A 170 1.33 -24.76 -10.44
CA THR A 170 0.74 -26.00 -9.90
C THR A 170 -0.64 -26.24 -10.48
N GLN A 171 -1.52 -25.23 -10.47
CA GLN A 171 -2.88 -25.35 -11.01
C GLN A 171 -2.88 -25.53 -12.54
N TYR A 172 -2.00 -24.82 -13.26
CA TYR A 172 -1.86 -24.99 -14.71
C TYR A 172 -1.45 -26.43 -15.07
N LEU A 173 -0.47 -27.00 -14.36
CA LEU A 173 -0.03 -28.37 -14.60
C LEU A 173 -1.13 -29.40 -14.27
N GLU A 174 -1.89 -29.20 -13.19
CA GLU A 174 -3.03 -30.04 -12.84
C GLU A 174 -4.11 -30.02 -13.93
N ASN A 175 -4.44 -28.84 -14.46
CA ASN A 175 -5.40 -28.70 -15.55
C ASN A 175 -4.94 -29.42 -16.82
N VAL A 176 -3.69 -29.19 -17.26
CA VAL A 176 -3.13 -29.85 -18.44
C VAL A 176 -3.11 -31.38 -18.27
N GLN A 177 -2.78 -31.89 -17.08
CA GLN A 177 -2.82 -33.32 -16.80
C GLN A 177 -4.26 -33.88 -16.86
N ASN A 178 -5.25 -33.14 -16.37
CA ASN A 178 -6.65 -33.55 -16.43
C ASN A 178 -7.18 -33.53 -17.87
N ASP A 179 -6.88 -32.49 -18.63
CA ASP A 179 -7.25 -32.38 -20.05
C ASP A 179 -6.67 -33.55 -20.86
N PHE A 180 -5.39 -33.85 -20.64
CA PHE A 180 -4.73 -34.99 -21.29
C PHE A 180 -5.36 -36.34 -20.94
N LYS A 181 -5.76 -36.55 -19.67
CA LYS A 181 -6.46 -37.77 -19.23
C LYS A 181 -7.84 -37.90 -19.88
N ILE A 182 -8.58 -36.80 -19.97
CA ILE A 182 -9.89 -36.76 -20.62
C ILE A 182 -9.75 -37.10 -22.11
N GLU A 183 -8.75 -36.51 -22.78
CA GLU A 183 -8.49 -36.77 -24.19
C GLU A 183 -8.13 -38.24 -24.44
N ILE A 184 -7.24 -38.84 -23.63
CA ILE A 184 -6.93 -40.28 -23.71
C ILE A 184 -8.17 -41.15 -23.48
N ALA A 185 -9.02 -40.82 -22.51
CA ALA A 185 -10.23 -41.60 -22.20
C ALA A 185 -11.31 -41.49 -23.29
N SER A 186 -11.17 -40.55 -24.22
CA SER A 186 -12.08 -40.36 -25.36
C SER A 186 -11.69 -41.15 -26.61
N PHE A 187 -10.52 -41.80 -26.62
CA PHE A 187 -10.06 -42.75 -27.64
C PHE A 187 -10.46 -44.19 -27.29
#